data_AF-A0A6P0N8C7-F1
#
_entry.id   AF-A0A6P0N8C7-F1
#
_cell.length_a   1.000
_cell.length_b   1.000
_cell.length_c   1.000
_cell.angle_alpha   90.00
_cell.angle_beta   90.00
_cell.angle_gamma   90.00
#
_symmetry.space_group_name_H-M   'P 1'
#
loop_
_entity.id
_entity.type
_entity.pdbx_description
1 polymer ?
#
loop_
_entity_poly.entity_id
_entity_poly.type
_entity_poly.pdbx_seq_one_letter_code
_entity_poly.pdbx_strand_id
1 'polypeptide(L)'
;MGSVNPIAAASKLTYLKLLAKYYNWNQYKIKELMMTNLVGEIMDVNVLDARGEGFLAPGETIMALDGTAILTNEPGQGPVLTGTSLEEPFVFLEDPSSAKLPGQFHMQQDGQLIFYDRDNQAIYQAGGEPDPDTRSSKLIIEGETTNGGTKLYIENYGKEPFYIYPEQSEGKGKHKSHGKEKHKSKGKGKNK
;
A
#
# COMPACT_ATOMS: atom_id res chain seq x y z
N MET A 1 4.19 -19.35 -6.17
CA MET A 1 2.74 -19.47 -6.48
C MET A 1 2.00 -19.02 -5.24
N GLY A 2 1.66 -17.73 -5.17
CA GLY A 2 0.86 -17.18 -4.07
C GLY A 2 -0.52 -17.82 -4.06
N SER A 3 -1.04 -18.13 -2.87
CA SER A 3 -2.35 -18.75 -2.71
C SER A 3 -3.45 -17.69 -2.84
N VAL A 4 -4.17 -17.69 -3.96
CA VAL A 4 -5.46 -17.00 -4.10
C VAL A 4 -6.43 -17.56 -3.05
N ASN A 5 -7.15 -16.70 -2.31
CA ASN A 5 -8.15 -17.17 -1.35
C ASN A 5 -9.15 -18.12 -2.06
N PRO A 6 -9.53 -19.28 -1.46
CA PRO A 6 -10.44 -20.25 -2.07
C PRO A 6 -11.73 -19.65 -2.64
N ILE A 7 -12.27 -18.59 -2.03
CA ILE A 7 -13.48 -17.88 -2.48
C ILE A 7 -13.21 -17.07 -3.75
N ALA A 8 -12.06 -16.38 -3.83
CA ALA A 8 -11.65 -15.64 -5.02
C ALA A 8 -11.36 -16.60 -6.19
N ALA A 9 -10.69 -17.71 -5.93
CA ALA A 9 -10.45 -18.76 -6.93
C ALA A 9 -11.76 -19.37 -7.45
N ALA A 10 -12.73 -19.64 -6.56
CA ALA A 10 -14.05 -20.14 -6.95
C ALA A 10 -14.85 -19.10 -7.77
N SER A 11 -14.75 -17.82 -7.42
CA SER A 11 -15.42 -16.72 -8.13
C SER A 11 -14.84 -16.53 -9.53
N LYS A 12 -13.50 -16.45 -9.65
CA LYS A 12 -12.78 -16.38 -10.92
C LYS A 12 -13.11 -17.58 -11.81
N LEU A 13 -13.13 -18.79 -11.25
CA LEU A 13 -13.52 -19.99 -11.98
C LEU A 13 -14.97 -19.91 -12.50
N THR A 14 -15.89 -19.37 -11.71
CA THR A 14 -17.30 -19.21 -12.09
C THR A 14 -17.45 -18.25 -13.26
N TYR A 15 -16.81 -17.07 -13.20
CA TYR A 15 -16.81 -16.09 -14.29
C TYR A 15 -16.13 -16.63 -15.54
N LEU A 16 -14.96 -17.26 -15.42
CA LEU A 16 -14.25 -17.83 -16.57
C LEU A 16 -15.06 -18.96 -17.23
N LYS A 17 -15.78 -19.78 -16.45
CA LYS A 17 -16.70 -20.79 -17.00
C LYS A 17 -17.89 -20.16 -17.73
N LEU A 18 -18.41 -19.04 -17.24
CA LEU A 18 -19.49 -18.30 -17.89
C LEU A 18 -19.01 -17.73 -19.23
N LEU A 19 -17.87 -17.02 -19.23
CA LEU A 19 -17.27 -16.42 -20.43
C LEU A 19 -16.84 -17.49 -21.44
N ALA A 20 -16.35 -18.64 -20.98
CA ALA A 20 -15.97 -19.74 -21.85
C ALA A 20 -17.15 -20.26 -22.70
N LYS A 21 -18.38 -20.22 -22.17
CA LYS A 21 -19.58 -20.56 -22.95
C LYS A 21 -19.87 -19.53 -24.05
N TYR A 22 -19.58 -18.26 -23.80
CA TYR A 22 -19.83 -17.18 -24.76
C TYR A 22 -18.75 -17.11 -25.85
N TYR A 23 -17.48 -17.31 -25.46
CA TYR A 23 -16.32 -17.20 -26.36
C TYR A 23 -15.80 -18.56 -26.87
N ASN A 24 -16.50 -19.66 -26.60
CA ASN A 24 -16.10 -21.02 -26.99
C ASN A 24 -14.69 -21.43 -26.52
N TRP A 25 -14.29 -20.99 -25.31
CA TRP A 25 -12.99 -21.36 -24.75
C TRP A 25 -12.98 -22.81 -24.26
N ASN A 26 -11.86 -23.50 -24.53
CA ASN A 26 -11.64 -24.86 -24.05
C ASN A 26 -11.08 -24.87 -22.60
N GLN A 27 -11.06 -26.04 -21.97
CA GLN A 27 -10.57 -26.21 -20.59
C GLN A 27 -9.10 -25.77 -20.42
N TYR A 28 -8.28 -25.91 -21.45
CA TYR A 28 -6.90 -25.45 -21.43
C TYR A 28 -6.83 -23.93 -21.28
N LYS A 29 -7.63 -23.18 -22.03
CA LYS A 29 -7.68 -21.71 -21.93
C LYS A 29 -8.22 -21.24 -20.58
N ILE A 30 -9.20 -21.93 -20.02
CA ILE A 30 -9.69 -21.66 -18.66
C ILE A 30 -8.57 -21.88 -17.64
N LYS A 31 -7.82 -22.98 -17.75
CA LYS A 31 -6.68 -23.28 -16.86
C LYS A 31 -5.59 -22.22 -16.98
N GLU A 32 -5.24 -21.83 -18.20
CA GLU A 32 -4.26 -20.77 -18.48
C GLU A 32 -4.69 -19.44 -17.81
N LEU A 33 -5.94 -19.01 -18.00
CA LEU A 33 -6.47 -17.79 -17.41
C LEU A 33 -6.66 -17.88 -15.88
N MET A 34 -6.96 -19.06 -15.35
CA MET A 34 -6.97 -19.30 -13.89
C MET A 34 -5.57 -19.13 -13.30
N MET A 35 -4.53 -19.54 -14.03
CA MET A 35 -3.12 -19.42 -13.63
C MET A 35 -2.48 -18.07 -13.99
N THR A 36 -3.17 -17.24 -14.79
CA THR A 36 -2.74 -15.87 -15.09
C THR A 36 -3.23 -14.95 -13.98
N ASN A 37 -2.31 -14.30 -13.29
CA ASN A 37 -2.65 -13.24 -12.35
C ASN A 37 -3.41 -12.15 -13.12
N LEU A 38 -4.66 -11.89 -12.76
CA LEU A 38 -5.40 -10.75 -13.29
C LEU A 38 -4.95 -9.50 -12.52
N VAL A 39 -4.90 -8.35 -13.21
CA VAL A 39 -4.77 -7.06 -12.52
C VAL A 39 -5.93 -6.93 -11.52
N GLY A 40 -5.62 -6.83 -10.22
CA GLY A 40 -6.61 -6.81 -9.15
C GLY A 40 -7.03 -8.19 -8.61
N GLU A 41 -6.30 -9.27 -8.92
CA GLU A 41 -6.54 -10.58 -8.30
C GLU A 41 -6.12 -10.56 -6.82
N ILE A 42 -7.11 -10.79 -5.94
CA ILE A 42 -6.97 -10.67 -4.49
C ILE A 42 -6.10 -11.82 -3.94
N MET A 43 -4.90 -11.50 -3.48
CA MET A 43 -4.08 -12.36 -2.61
C MET A 43 -4.22 -11.92 -1.16
N ASP A 44 -4.17 -12.91 -0.25
CA ASP A 44 -4.34 -12.85 1.21
C ASP A 44 -5.04 -11.61 1.76
N VAL A 45 -6.33 -11.80 2.08
CA VAL A 45 -7.39 -10.79 2.03
C VAL A 45 -7.09 -9.48 2.75
N ASN A 46 -6.26 -9.46 3.80
CA ASN A 46 -5.91 -8.27 4.58
C ASN A 46 -4.41 -8.12 4.93
N VAL A 47 -3.51 -8.86 4.27
CA VAL A 47 -2.08 -8.88 4.65
C VAL A 47 -1.15 -8.92 3.43
N LEU A 48 -0.04 -8.19 3.51
CA LEU A 48 1.12 -8.33 2.63
C LEU A 48 2.30 -8.91 3.42
N ASP A 49 2.62 -10.20 3.23
CA ASP A 49 3.68 -10.91 3.97
C ASP A 49 5.00 -10.92 3.18
N ALA A 50 6.07 -10.38 3.76
CA ALA A 50 7.39 -10.28 3.12
C ALA A 50 8.08 -11.63 2.83
N ARG A 51 7.55 -12.75 3.35
CA ARG A 51 8.05 -14.11 3.04
C ARG A 51 7.44 -14.69 1.77
N GLY A 52 6.33 -14.13 1.30
CA GLY A 52 5.62 -14.53 0.10
C GLY A 52 5.81 -13.52 -1.03
N GLU A 53 4.74 -13.24 -1.76
CA GLU A 53 4.67 -12.10 -2.69
C GLU A 53 4.46 -10.82 -1.86
N GLY A 54 5.54 -10.31 -1.24
CA GLY A 54 5.52 -9.15 -0.36
C GLY A 54 5.36 -7.82 -1.10
N PHE A 55 4.63 -7.77 -2.22
CA PHE A 55 4.40 -6.52 -2.94
C PHE A 55 2.98 -6.42 -3.53
N LEU A 56 2.50 -5.18 -3.70
CA LEU A 56 1.32 -4.84 -4.49
C LEU A 56 1.76 -4.21 -5.80
N ALA A 57 1.45 -4.86 -6.91
CA ALA A 57 1.61 -4.33 -8.24
C ALA A 57 0.60 -3.20 -8.52
N PRO A 58 0.79 -2.40 -9.58
CA PRO A 58 -0.19 -1.41 -9.98
C PRO A 58 -1.58 -2.02 -10.21
N GLY A 59 -2.59 -1.46 -9.55
CA GLY A 59 -3.99 -1.89 -9.58
C GLY A 59 -4.33 -3.03 -8.61
N GLU A 60 -3.37 -3.55 -7.86
CA GLU A 60 -3.63 -4.58 -6.84
C GLU A 60 -4.07 -3.99 -5.51
N THR A 61 -4.84 -4.78 -4.75
CA THR A 61 -5.47 -4.36 -3.51
C THR A 61 -5.35 -5.41 -2.42
N ILE A 62 -5.34 -4.95 -1.17
CA ILE A 62 -5.69 -5.73 0.02
C ILE A 62 -6.82 -5.01 0.77
N MET A 63 -7.61 -5.74 1.55
CA MET A 63 -8.84 -5.24 2.15
C MET A 63 -8.98 -5.73 3.59
N ALA A 64 -9.53 -4.91 4.48
CA ALA A 64 -9.90 -5.39 5.80
C ALA A 64 -10.84 -6.61 5.70
N LEU A 65 -10.76 -7.55 6.64
CA LEU A 65 -11.59 -8.76 6.63
C LEU A 65 -13.10 -8.47 6.68
N ASP A 66 -13.49 -7.31 7.22
CA ASP A 66 -14.87 -6.85 7.28
C ASP A 66 -15.29 -6.01 6.06
N GLY A 67 -14.39 -5.79 5.10
CA GLY A 67 -14.63 -5.03 3.88
C GLY A 67 -14.72 -3.52 4.05
N THR A 68 -14.45 -2.99 5.25
CA THR A 68 -14.65 -1.56 5.57
C THR A 68 -13.45 -0.67 5.21
N ALA A 69 -12.30 -1.27 4.88
CA ALA A 69 -11.11 -0.54 4.46
C ALA A 69 -10.39 -1.28 3.33
N ILE A 70 -9.85 -0.53 2.37
CA ILE A 70 -9.17 -1.06 1.18
C ILE A 70 -7.89 -0.26 0.95
N LEU A 71 -6.77 -0.95 0.79
CA LEU A 71 -5.51 -0.37 0.31
C LEU A 71 -5.31 -0.78 -1.14
N THR A 72 -5.25 0.19 -2.05
CA THR A 72 -5.00 -0.02 -3.48
C THR A 72 -3.70 0.63 -3.89
N ASN A 73 -2.86 -0.07 -4.66
CA ASN A 73 -1.77 0.59 -5.38
C ASN A 73 -2.27 1.18 -6.70
N GLU A 74 -2.82 2.39 -6.66
CA GLU A 74 -3.42 3.06 -7.82
C GLU A 74 -2.36 3.40 -8.89
N PRO A 75 -2.52 2.98 -10.17
CA PRO A 75 -1.52 3.22 -11.21
C PRO A 75 -1.15 4.70 -11.44
N GLY A 76 -2.05 5.63 -11.12
CA GLY A 76 -1.84 7.07 -11.30
C GLY A 76 -1.56 7.85 -10.02
N GLN A 77 -1.65 7.23 -8.84
CA GLN A 77 -1.49 7.91 -7.54
C GLN A 77 -0.53 7.20 -6.58
N GLY A 78 -0.13 5.97 -6.87
CA GLY A 78 0.57 5.11 -5.92
C GLY A 78 -0.38 4.52 -4.87
N PRO A 79 0.12 4.13 -3.69
CA PRO A 79 -0.71 3.51 -2.65
C PRO A 79 -1.72 4.51 -2.08
N VAL A 80 -2.99 4.08 -1.98
CA VAL A 80 -4.10 4.83 -1.43
C VAL A 80 -4.91 3.92 -0.51
N LEU A 81 -5.08 4.33 0.75
CA LEU A 81 -5.96 3.70 1.72
C LEU A 81 -7.30 4.43 1.72
N THR A 82 -8.38 3.68 1.56
CA THR A 82 -9.75 4.14 1.69
C THR A 82 -10.46 3.34 2.78
N GLY A 83 -11.48 3.92 3.40
CA GLY A 83 -12.32 3.21 4.34
C GLY A 83 -13.60 3.97 4.63
N THR A 84 -14.59 3.30 5.21
CA THR A 84 -15.90 3.89 5.47
C THR A 84 -15.90 4.98 6.56
N SER A 85 -14.89 4.98 7.42
CA SER A 85 -14.64 5.93 8.51
C SER A 85 -13.59 6.99 8.17
N LEU A 86 -12.94 6.85 7.01
CA LEU A 86 -12.02 7.86 6.50
C LEU A 86 -12.86 8.94 5.80
N GLU A 87 -12.82 10.17 6.31
CA GLU A 87 -13.46 11.31 5.64
C GLU A 87 -12.86 11.57 4.26
N GLU A 88 -11.55 11.35 4.13
CA GLU A 88 -10.79 11.45 2.89
C GLU A 88 -9.82 10.27 2.76
N PRO A 89 -9.51 9.81 1.54
CA PRO A 89 -8.49 8.78 1.33
C PRO A 89 -7.13 9.18 1.91
N PHE A 90 -6.46 8.23 2.57
CA PHE A 90 -5.08 8.42 3.00
C PHE A 90 -4.16 8.07 1.82
N VAL A 91 -3.53 9.08 1.26
CA VAL A 91 -2.62 8.98 0.10
C VAL A 91 -1.18 8.99 0.58
N PHE A 92 -0.38 8.03 0.12
CA PHE A 92 0.99 7.83 0.60
C PHE A 92 2.01 8.78 -0.02
N LEU A 93 1.74 9.23 -1.25
CA LEU A 93 2.63 10.13 -1.99
C LEU A 93 2.08 11.56 -1.92
N GLU A 94 2.88 12.50 -1.39
CA GLU A 94 2.48 13.91 -1.27
C GLU A 94 2.25 14.60 -2.63
N ASP A 95 3.06 14.25 -3.65
CA ASP A 95 2.91 14.75 -5.02
C ASP A 95 3.07 13.60 -6.04
N PRO A 96 2.01 12.81 -6.27
CA PRO A 96 2.04 11.71 -7.23
C PRO A 96 2.32 12.17 -8.67
N SER A 97 2.01 13.43 -9.00
CA SER A 97 2.19 13.98 -10.35
C SER A 97 3.66 14.16 -10.73
N SER A 98 4.52 14.33 -9.73
CA SER A 98 5.97 14.40 -9.89
C SER A 98 6.66 13.03 -9.97
N ALA A 99 5.96 11.96 -9.58
CA ALA A 99 6.49 10.60 -9.54
C ALA A 99 6.40 9.89 -10.90
N LYS A 100 7.33 8.96 -11.17
CA LYS A 100 7.31 8.14 -12.38
C LYS A 100 6.43 6.91 -12.19
N LEU A 101 5.12 7.11 -12.25
CA LEU A 101 4.12 6.06 -12.08
C LEU A 101 3.88 5.27 -13.40
N PRO A 102 3.34 4.03 -13.32
CA PRO A 102 2.97 3.30 -12.11
C PRO A 102 4.18 2.67 -11.41
N GLY A 103 4.07 2.49 -10.09
CA GLY A 103 5.11 1.90 -9.23
C GLY A 103 4.63 0.67 -8.46
N GLN A 104 5.50 0.09 -7.64
CA GLN A 104 5.20 -1.11 -6.84
C GLN A 104 5.37 -0.82 -5.35
N PHE A 105 4.49 -1.38 -4.53
CA PHE A 105 4.52 -1.20 -3.07
C PHE A 105 4.99 -2.46 -2.38
N HIS A 106 6.15 -2.44 -1.73
CA HIS A 106 6.84 -3.62 -1.24
C HIS A 106 6.98 -3.63 0.28
N MET A 107 6.51 -4.69 0.92
CA MET A 107 6.86 -5.07 2.28
C MET A 107 8.19 -5.86 2.27
N GLN A 108 9.21 -5.30 2.90
CA GLN A 108 10.56 -5.87 3.01
C GLN A 108 10.71 -6.67 4.30
N GLN A 109 11.51 -7.74 4.25
CA GLN A 109 11.71 -8.66 5.39
C GLN A 109 12.29 -7.99 6.64
N ASP A 110 13.01 -6.87 6.48
CA ASP A 110 13.62 -6.07 7.54
C ASP A 110 12.62 -5.11 8.24
N GLY A 111 11.34 -5.20 7.89
CA GLY A 111 10.28 -4.38 8.46
C GLY A 111 10.05 -3.05 7.75
N GLN A 112 10.74 -2.79 6.63
CA GLN A 112 10.49 -1.60 5.83
C GLN A 112 9.34 -1.82 4.84
N LEU A 113 8.58 -0.76 4.60
CA LEU A 113 7.58 -0.68 3.55
C LEU A 113 8.02 0.40 2.55
N ILE A 114 8.27 0.02 1.31
CA ILE A 114 8.90 0.87 0.30
C ILE A 114 8.03 0.94 -0.94
N PHE A 115 7.78 2.15 -1.46
CA PHE A 115 7.22 2.31 -2.80
C PHE A 115 8.33 2.64 -3.79
N TYR A 116 8.46 1.79 -4.81
CA TYR A 116 9.37 2.00 -5.93
C TYR A 116 8.59 2.54 -7.13
N ASP A 117 9.11 3.60 -7.75
CA ASP A 117 8.57 4.11 -9.01
C ASP A 117 8.90 3.16 -10.20
N ARG A 118 8.47 3.51 -11.41
CA ARG A 118 8.69 2.71 -12.63
C ARG A 118 10.17 2.52 -12.98
N ASP A 119 11.05 3.41 -12.52
CA ASP A 119 12.49 3.33 -12.73
C ASP A 119 13.20 2.63 -11.55
N ASN A 120 12.41 1.98 -10.68
CA ASN A 120 12.85 1.27 -9.48
C ASN A 120 13.55 2.19 -8.47
N GLN A 121 13.18 3.47 -8.42
CA GLN A 121 13.64 4.41 -7.39
C GLN A 121 12.69 4.39 -6.20
N ALA A 122 13.23 4.24 -4.99
CA ALA A 122 12.45 4.35 -3.77
C ALA A 122 12.03 5.81 -3.56
N ILE A 123 10.71 6.07 -3.60
CA ILE A 123 10.16 7.42 -3.44
C ILE A 123 9.26 7.57 -2.20
N TYR A 124 8.95 6.46 -1.52
CA TYR A 124 8.32 6.44 -0.21
C TYR A 124 8.91 5.30 0.62
N GLN A 125 9.05 5.53 1.93
CA GLN A 125 9.56 4.55 2.89
C GLN A 125 8.91 4.75 4.27
N ALA A 126 8.52 3.65 4.91
CA ALA A 126 8.01 3.60 6.29
C ALA A 126 8.42 2.28 6.99
N GLY A 127 8.12 2.13 8.28
CA GLY A 127 8.40 0.90 9.05
C GLY A 127 9.42 1.02 10.18
N GLY A 128 9.75 2.25 10.60
CA GLY A 128 10.73 2.50 11.67
C GLY A 128 12.16 2.23 11.22
N GLU A 129 13.04 1.86 12.14
CA GLU A 129 14.42 1.51 11.82
C GLU A 129 14.49 0.07 11.25
N PRO A 130 15.10 -0.14 10.07
CA PRO A 130 15.23 -1.46 9.47
C PRO A 130 15.99 -2.39 10.41
N ASP A 131 15.46 -3.60 10.58
CA ASP A 131 16.09 -4.61 11.42
C ASP A 131 16.53 -5.81 10.60
N PRO A 132 17.84 -5.98 10.39
CA PRO A 132 18.38 -7.10 9.62
C PRO A 132 18.12 -8.47 10.28
N ASP A 133 17.82 -8.51 11.58
CA ASP A 133 17.50 -9.74 12.30
C ASP A 133 16.02 -10.13 12.21
N THR A 134 15.16 -9.24 11.69
CA THR A 134 13.74 -9.55 11.47
C THR A 134 13.61 -10.62 10.39
N ARG A 135 12.98 -11.74 10.75
CA ARG A 135 12.81 -12.90 9.87
C ARG A 135 11.46 -12.93 9.14
N SER A 136 10.55 -12.07 9.55
CA SER A 136 9.21 -11.97 8.99
C SER A 136 8.61 -10.63 9.39
N SER A 137 8.13 -9.92 8.38
CA SER A 137 7.41 -8.67 8.52
C SER A 137 6.17 -8.73 7.64
N LYS A 138 5.12 -8.02 8.07
CA LYS A 138 3.82 -8.02 7.40
C LYS A 138 3.22 -6.63 7.44
N LEU A 139 2.65 -6.18 6.32
CA LEU A 139 1.69 -5.08 6.33
C LEU A 139 0.30 -5.66 6.57
N ILE A 140 -0.43 -5.15 7.56
CA ILE A 140 -1.76 -5.64 7.94
C ILE A 140 -2.75 -4.49 7.88
N ILE A 141 -3.89 -4.73 7.22
CA ILE A 141 -5.06 -3.83 7.23
C ILE A 141 -6.16 -4.40 8.13
N GLU A 142 -6.66 -3.57 9.04
CA GLU A 142 -7.82 -3.84 9.90
C GLU A 142 -8.92 -2.82 9.62
N GLY A 143 -10.16 -3.29 9.71
CA GLY A 143 -11.36 -2.49 9.45
C GLY A 143 -12.07 -2.06 10.72
N GLU A 144 -13.17 -1.35 10.57
CA GLU A 144 -13.88 -0.67 11.65
C GLU A 144 -14.58 -1.56 12.66
N THR A 145 -14.93 -2.79 12.27
CA THR A 145 -15.54 -3.72 13.22
C THR A 145 -14.53 -4.28 14.22
N THR A 146 -13.23 -4.02 14.00
CA THR A 146 -12.17 -4.25 14.98
C THR A 146 -12.07 -3.05 15.93
N ASN A 147 -11.74 -3.30 17.19
CA ASN A 147 -11.68 -2.25 18.23
C ASN A 147 -10.74 -1.10 17.82
N GLY A 148 -11.29 0.04 17.39
CA GLY A 148 -10.53 1.27 17.14
C GLY A 148 -10.53 1.83 15.71
N GLY A 149 -11.38 1.35 14.80
CA GLY A 149 -11.51 1.91 13.44
C GLY A 149 -10.51 1.31 12.43
N THR A 150 -10.44 1.89 11.23
CA THR A 150 -9.46 1.47 10.22
C THR A 150 -8.03 1.61 10.74
N LYS A 151 -7.23 0.56 10.59
CA LYS A 151 -5.79 0.59 10.90
C LYS A 151 -4.99 -0.02 9.79
N LEU A 152 -3.80 0.52 9.58
CA LEU A 152 -2.79 -0.04 8.72
C LEU A 152 -1.46 -0.01 9.45
N TYR A 153 -0.86 -1.18 9.65
CA TYR A 153 0.36 -1.28 10.45
C TYR A 153 1.28 -2.37 9.95
N ILE A 154 2.56 -2.23 10.31
CA ILE A 154 3.60 -3.22 10.07
C ILE A 154 3.77 -4.04 11.35
N GLU A 155 3.58 -5.35 11.22
CA GLU A 155 3.93 -6.32 12.25
C GLU A 155 5.31 -6.90 11.95
N ASN A 156 6.26 -6.70 12.86
CA ASN A 156 7.58 -7.34 12.85
C ASN A 156 7.60 -8.39 13.95
N TYR A 157 7.99 -9.63 13.62
CA TYR A 157 7.92 -10.74 14.57
C TYR A 157 8.72 -10.44 15.85
N GLY A 158 8.02 -10.44 17.00
CA GLY A 158 8.63 -10.19 18.31
C GLY A 158 8.83 -8.71 18.67
N LYS A 159 8.25 -7.78 17.91
CA LYS A 159 8.28 -6.33 18.18
C LYS A 159 6.87 -5.74 18.28
N GLU A 160 6.81 -4.55 18.85
CA GLU A 160 5.60 -3.73 18.83
C GLU A 160 5.25 -3.34 17.38
N PRO A 161 3.95 -3.31 17.02
CA PRO A 161 3.50 -2.87 15.69
C PRO A 161 3.87 -1.41 15.40
N PHE A 162 4.29 -1.15 14.16
CA PHE A 162 4.48 0.20 13.64
C PHE A 162 3.22 0.65 12.89
N TYR A 163 2.48 1.62 13.42
CA TYR A 163 1.25 2.10 12.78
C TYR A 163 1.56 3.14 11.70
N ILE A 164 1.13 2.84 10.47
CA ILE A 164 1.10 3.79 9.36
C ILE A 164 -0.18 4.61 9.44
N TYR A 165 -1.30 3.96 9.77
CA TYR A 165 -2.58 4.60 10.00
C TYR A 165 -3.30 4.00 11.23
N PRO A 166 -3.88 4.83 12.12
CA PRO A 166 -3.64 6.27 12.19
C PRO A 166 -2.16 6.56 12.49
N GLU A 167 -1.63 7.66 11.96
CA GLU A 167 -0.24 8.05 12.24
C GLU A 167 -0.03 8.17 13.76
N GLN A 168 1.04 7.55 14.28
CA GLN A 168 1.39 7.74 15.69
C GLN A 168 1.75 9.21 15.90
N SER A 169 1.05 9.86 16.85
CA SER A 169 1.39 11.21 17.29
C SER A 169 2.63 11.17 18.19
N GLU A 170 3.81 10.94 17.61
CA GLU A 170 5.07 11.19 18.31
C GLU A 170 5.39 12.69 18.31
N GLY A 171 5.61 13.24 19.51
CA GLY A 171 5.68 14.67 19.76
C GLY A 171 6.78 15.42 19.00
N LYS A 172 6.39 16.51 18.32
CA LYS A 172 7.21 17.69 17.98
C LYS A 172 8.70 17.41 17.68
N GLY A 173 8.99 16.57 16.71
CA GLY A 173 10.28 16.54 16.03
C GLY A 173 10.29 17.58 14.89
N LYS A 174 10.99 18.70 15.08
CA LYS A 174 11.14 19.74 14.06
C LYS A 174 11.73 19.16 12.77
N HIS A 175 10.94 19.06 11.71
CA HIS A 175 11.47 19.06 10.35
C HIS A 175 12.17 20.40 10.11
N LYS A 176 13.51 20.38 10.10
CA LYS A 176 14.32 21.51 9.61
C LYS A 176 14.09 21.60 8.11
N SER A 177 13.28 22.56 7.67
CA SER A 177 13.30 22.99 6.28
C SER A 177 14.62 23.73 6.03
N HIS A 178 15.41 23.20 5.11
CA HIS A 178 16.57 23.89 4.59
C HIS A 178 16.12 24.91 3.53
N GLY A 179 16.35 26.19 3.84
CA GLY A 179 16.74 27.19 2.85
C GLY A 179 15.62 28.01 2.18
N LYS A 180 15.56 29.30 2.53
CA LYS A 180 15.96 30.38 1.60
C LYS A 180 16.05 31.70 2.35
N GLU A 181 17.29 32.16 2.57
CA GLU A 181 17.60 33.56 2.82
C GLU A 181 17.05 34.40 1.66
N LYS A 182 16.22 35.41 1.99
CA LYS A 182 16.00 36.55 1.11
C LYS A 182 16.61 37.78 1.75
N HIS A 183 17.67 38.24 1.09
CA HIS A 183 18.33 39.53 1.29
C HIS A 183 17.45 40.71 0.83
N LYS A 184 17.73 41.88 1.44
CA LYS A 184 17.34 43.27 1.13
C LYS A 184 15.96 43.70 1.66
N SER A 185 15.78 44.86 2.29
CA SER A 185 16.42 46.17 2.06
C SER A 185 16.29 47.09 3.29
N LYS A 186 17.30 47.93 3.53
CA LYS A 186 17.34 49.01 4.54
C LYS A 186 16.37 50.14 4.16
N GLY A 187 15.53 50.56 5.10
CA GLY A 187 14.82 51.84 5.06
C GLY A 187 15.07 52.62 6.35
N LYS A 188 15.96 53.61 6.30
CA LYS A 188 16.13 54.65 7.32
C LYS A 188 14.92 55.60 7.24
N GLY A 189 14.30 55.91 8.37
CA GLY A 189 13.39 57.05 8.52
C GLY A 189 13.49 57.61 9.93
N LYS A 190 14.08 58.80 10.06
CA LYS A 190 14.15 59.63 11.29
C LYS A 190 13.06 60.71 11.23
N ASN A 191 12.63 61.15 12.42
CA ASN A 191 11.90 62.38 12.78
C ASN A 191 10.41 62.41 12.37
N LYS A 192 9.47 62.92 13.17
CA LYS A 192 9.51 63.95 14.23
C LYS A 192 8.79 63.49 15.50
#